data_AF-A0A525C332-F1
#
_entry.id   AF-A0A525C332-F1
#
_cell.length_a   1.000
_cell.length_b   1.000
_cell.length_c   1.000
_cell.angle_alpha   90.00
_cell.angle_beta   90.00
_cell.angle_gamma   90.00
#
_symmetry.space_group_name_H-M   'P 1'
#
loop_
_entity.id
_entity.type
_entity.pdbx_description
1 polymer ?
#
loop_
_entity_poly.entity_id
_entity_poly.type
_entity_poly.pdbx_seq_one_letter_code
_entity_poly.pdbx_strand_id
1 'polypeptide(L)'
;MKNPNHIYDHTDPAQHPSMDIIGTSGQQLAGKTIVLAICGSVGAVRCVDLARLLMRLGAQVVPVMSQAATELISPELMEWATGHKT
;
A
#
# COMPACT_ATOMS: atom_id res chain seq x y z
N MET A 1 16.64 5.67 -20.40
CA MET A 1 17.17 4.55 -19.60
C MET A 1 16.17 4.27 -18.50
N LYS A 2 15.47 3.12 -18.53
CA LYS A 2 14.53 2.74 -17.46
C LYS A 2 15.34 2.57 -16.16
N ASN A 3 14.89 3.16 -15.06
CA ASN A 3 15.51 2.97 -13.75
C ASN A 3 15.33 1.49 -13.35
N PRO A 4 16.39 0.72 -13.10
CA PRO A 4 16.28 -0.72 -12.82
C PRO A 4 15.51 -1.08 -11.54
N ASN A 5 15.15 -0.08 -10.71
CA ASN A 5 14.32 -0.26 -9.51
C ASN A 5 12.83 0.05 -9.73
N HIS A 6 12.42 0.33 -10.97
CA HIS A 6 11.05 0.64 -11.31
C HIS A 6 10.34 -0.62 -11.81
N ILE A 7 9.87 -1.44 -10.87
CA ILE A 7 9.20 -2.72 -11.14
C ILE A 7 7.72 -2.59 -11.56
N TYR A 8 7.16 -1.37 -11.54
CA TYR A 8 5.78 -1.08 -11.93
C TYR A 8 5.75 -0.06 -13.06
N ASP A 9 5.45 -0.51 -14.27
CA ASP A 9 5.21 0.40 -15.38
C ASP A 9 3.87 1.12 -15.17
N HIS A 10 3.91 2.42 -14.84
CA HIS A 10 2.70 3.25 -14.68
C HIS A 10 1.83 3.33 -15.95
N THR A 11 2.32 2.80 -17.07
CA THR A 11 1.60 2.72 -18.34
C THR A 11 0.90 1.37 -18.57
N ASP A 12 0.99 0.42 -17.63
CA ASP A 12 0.30 -0.87 -17.71
C ASP A 12 -1.17 -0.76 -17.26
N PRO A 13 -2.15 -0.87 -18.17
CA PRO A 13 -3.57 -0.77 -17.83
C PRO A 13 -4.10 -1.92 -16.97
N ALA A 14 -3.34 -3.00 -16.80
CA ALA A 14 -3.69 -4.12 -15.90
C ALA A 14 -3.32 -3.85 -14.42
N GLN A 15 -2.62 -2.75 -14.14
CA GLN A 15 -2.13 -2.42 -12.82
C GLN A 15 -3.15 -1.64 -12.01
N HIS A 16 -3.24 -1.93 -10.70
CA HIS A 16 -4.16 -1.23 -9.82
C HIS A 16 -3.77 0.28 -9.71
N PRO A 17 -4.71 1.24 -9.78
CA PRO A 17 -4.42 2.68 -9.79
C PRO A 17 -3.66 3.21 -8.56
N SER A 18 -3.58 2.43 -7.48
CA SER A 18 -2.77 2.77 -6.31
C SER A 18 -1.27 2.83 -6.62
N MET A 19 -0.79 2.19 -7.69
CA MET A 19 0.64 2.21 -8.03
C MET A 19 1.11 3.59 -8.53
N ASP A 20 0.19 4.43 -9.01
CA ASP A 20 0.50 5.78 -9.51
C ASP A 20 0.98 6.74 -8.41
N ILE A 21 0.62 6.46 -7.15
CA ILE A 21 1.03 7.32 -6.03
C ILE A 21 2.42 6.97 -5.49
N ILE A 22 3.02 5.86 -5.93
CA ILE A 22 4.29 5.39 -5.38
C ILE A 22 5.39 6.41 -5.68
N GLY A 23 6.09 6.85 -4.64
CA GLY A 23 7.22 7.78 -4.76
C GLY A 23 6.85 9.24 -5.03
N THR A 24 5.56 9.59 -5.07
CA THR A 24 5.09 10.97 -5.39
C THR A 24 5.45 12.02 -4.33
N SER A 25 5.78 11.62 -3.09
CA SER A 25 6.18 12.53 -2.01
C SER A 25 7.63 12.35 -1.54
N GLY A 26 8.34 11.35 -2.07
CA GLY A 26 9.73 11.05 -1.70
C GLY A 26 10.14 9.64 -2.08
N GLN A 27 11.44 9.34 -1.92
CA GLN A 27 12.02 8.02 -2.27
C GLN A 27 12.75 7.35 -1.10
N GLN A 28 12.53 7.80 0.14
CA GLN A 28 13.20 7.23 1.33
C GLN A 28 12.95 5.72 1.50
N LEU A 29 11.84 5.20 0.97
CA LEU A 29 11.49 3.78 1.02
C LEU A 29 11.52 3.10 -0.36
N ALA A 30 12.15 3.72 -1.37
CA ALA A 30 12.23 3.17 -2.71
C ALA A 30 12.83 1.74 -2.70
N GLY A 31 12.17 0.83 -3.42
CA GLY A 31 12.57 -0.58 -3.51
C GLY A 31 12.36 -1.37 -2.22
N LYS A 32 11.64 -0.84 -1.22
CA LYS A 32 11.25 -1.58 -0.02
C LYS A 32 9.83 -2.13 -0.16
N THR A 33 9.65 -3.36 0.31
CA THR A 33 8.33 -3.97 0.51
C THR A 33 8.05 -4.02 2.00
N ILE A 34 6.93 -3.44 2.42
CA ILE A 34 6.50 -3.37 3.82
C ILE A 34 5.24 -4.22 3.99
N VAL A 35 5.31 -5.19 4.88
CA VAL A 35 4.13 -5.93 5.34
C VAL A 35 3.48 -5.13 6.46
N LEU A 36 2.26 -4.65 6.24
CA LEU A 36 1.48 -3.90 7.22
C LEU A 36 0.47 -4.82 7.89
N ALA A 37 0.85 -5.39 9.04
CA ALA A 37 -0.01 -6.23 9.85
C ALA A 37 -0.97 -5.37 10.71
N ILE A 38 -2.27 -5.58 10.54
CA ILE A 38 -3.35 -4.79 11.15
C ILE A 38 -4.15 -5.68 12.11
N CYS A 39 -4.28 -5.22 13.36
CA CYS A 39 -5.01 -5.92 14.43
C CYS A 39 -6.29 -5.15 14.84
N GLY A 40 -7.15 -5.79 15.62
CA GLY A 40 -8.41 -5.21 16.13
C GLY A 40 -8.19 -4.11 17.17
N SER A 41 -7.90 -2.90 16.71
CA SER A 41 -7.72 -1.69 17.53
C SER A 41 -8.28 -0.49 16.78
N VAL A 42 -8.68 0.57 17.51
CA VAL A 42 -9.08 1.86 16.90
C VAL A 42 -8.01 2.43 15.95
N GLY A 43 -6.74 2.05 16.15
CA GLY A 43 -5.64 2.41 15.25
C GLY A 43 -5.78 1.87 13.82
N ALA A 44 -6.57 0.81 13.60
CA ALA A 44 -6.79 0.20 12.28
C ALA A 44 -7.35 1.20 11.26
N VAL A 45 -8.20 2.14 11.71
CA VAL A 45 -8.74 3.20 10.85
C VAL A 45 -7.64 4.05 10.20
N ARG A 46 -6.53 4.29 10.92
CA ARG A 46 -5.39 5.08 10.40
C ARG A 46 -4.45 4.27 9.51
N CYS A 47 -4.60 2.95 9.44
CA CYS A 47 -3.74 2.10 8.61
C CYS A 47 -3.93 2.38 7.11
N VAL A 48 -5.11 2.87 6.69
CA VAL A 48 -5.38 3.28 5.31
C VAL A 48 -4.47 4.43 4.89
N ASP A 49 -4.45 5.51 5.69
CA ASP A 49 -3.62 6.68 5.42
C ASP A 49 -2.13 6.35 5.56
N LEU A 50 -1.78 5.54 6.56
CA LEU A 50 -0.41 5.07 6.76
C LEU A 50 0.10 4.29 5.55
N ALA A 51 -0.69 3.36 5.02
CA ALA A 51 -0.33 2.57 3.84
C ALA A 51 -0.05 3.49 2.65
N ARG A 52 -0.95 4.44 2.37
CA ARG A 52 -0.77 5.39 1.26
C ARG A 52 0.40 6.34 1.49
N LEU A 53 0.69 6.73 2.73
CA LEU A 53 1.87 7.53 3.05
C LEU A 53 3.16 6.76 2.74
N LEU A 54 3.26 5.50 3.19
CA LEU A 54 4.42 4.65 2.90
C LEU A 54 4.61 4.46 1.40
N MET A 55 3.51 4.26 0.66
CA MET A 55 3.54 4.19 -0.80
C MET A 55 4.09 5.47 -1.43
N ARG A 56 3.59 6.65 -1.01
CA ARG A 56 4.09 7.95 -1.49
C ARG A 56 5.56 8.19 -1.21
N LEU A 57 6.14 7.52 -0.20
CA LEU A 57 7.57 7.54 0.11
C LEU A 57 8.39 6.50 -0.66
N GLY A 58 7.76 5.74 -1.57
CA GLY A 58 8.39 4.81 -2.49
C GLY A 58 8.28 3.33 -2.11
N ALA A 59 7.57 2.98 -1.03
CA ALA A 59 7.41 1.59 -0.62
C ALA A 59 6.29 0.89 -1.41
N GLN A 60 6.42 -0.42 -1.57
CA GLN A 60 5.25 -1.28 -1.74
C GLN A 60 4.70 -1.65 -0.37
N VAL A 61 3.38 -1.65 -0.24
CA VAL A 61 2.72 -2.03 1.01
C VAL A 61 1.82 -3.23 0.76
N VAL A 62 2.04 -4.30 1.51
CA VAL A 62 1.21 -5.51 1.50
C VAL A 62 0.46 -5.56 2.83
N PRO A 63 -0.86 -5.31 2.83
CA PRO A 63 -1.66 -5.34 4.04
C PRO A 63 -1.98 -6.77 4.45
N VAL A 64 -1.98 -7.04 5.76
CA VAL A 64 -2.43 -8.31 6.35
C VAL A 64 -3.32 -7.98 7.54
N MET A 65 -4.50 -8.58 7.62
CA MET A 65 -5.50 -8.21 8.62
C MET A 65 -5.89 -9.40 9.50
N SER A 66 -6.04 -9.17 10.80
CA SER A 66 -6.70 -10.14 11.68
C SER A 66 -8.22 -10.08 11.51
N GLN A 67 -8.93 -11.14 11.88
CA GLN A 67 -10.39 -11.17 11.85
C GLN A 67 -11.01 -9.95 12.58
N ALA A 68 -10.52 -9.64 13.79
CA ALA A 68 -10.99 -8.50 14.56
C ALA A 68 -10.70 -7.13 13.89
N ALA A 69 -9.67 -7.02 13.05
CA ALA A 69 -9.43 -5.80 12.27
C ALA A 69 -10.46 -5.64 11.15
N THR A 70 -10.89 -6.74 10.53
CA THR A 70 -11.89 -6.72 9.45
C THR A 70 -13.28 -6.25 9.91
N GLU A 71 -13.56 -6.37 11.20
CA GLU A 71 -14.79 -5.83 11.82
C GLU A 71 -14.76 -4.29 11.96
N LEU A 72 -13.57 -3.67 11.90
CA LEU A 72 -13.38 -2.22 12.03
C LEU A 72 -13.22 -1.50 10.69
N ILE A 73 -12.43 -2.09 9.78
CA ILE A 73 -12.23 -1.60 8.42
C ILE A 73 -12.28 -2.77 7.45
N SER A 74 -12.86 -2.58 6.26
CA SER A 74 -13.06 -3.68 5.32
C SER A 74 -11.76 -4.07 4.59
N PRO A 75 -11.55 -5.35 4.27
CA PRO A 75 -10.48 -5.82 3.38
C PRO A 75 -10.39 -5.04 2.06
N GLU A 76 -11.52 -4.74 1.44
CA GLU A 76 -11.61 -4.03 0.16
C GLU A 76 -11.08 -2.60 0.25
N LEU A 77 -11.23 -1.95 1.41
CA LEU A 77 -10.67 -0.63 1.66
C LEU A 77 -9.13 -0.68 1.65
N MET A 78 -8.54 -1.75 2.19
CA MET A 78 -7.10 -1.95 2.16
C MET A 78 -6.59 -2.38 0.78
N GLU A 79 -7.38 -3.15 0.03
CA GLU A 79 -7.10 -3.45 -1.39
C GLU A 79 -7.11 -2.16 -2.23
N TRP A 80 -8.11 -1.29 -2.08
CA TRP A 80 -8.12 0.02 -2.73
C TRP A 80 -6.91 0.87 -2.31
N ALA A 81 -6.53 0.85 -1.04
CA ALA A 81 -5.44 1.68 -0.53
C ALA A 81 -4.08 1.26 -1.10
N THR A 82 -3.87 -0.06 -1.28
CA THR A 82 -2.55 -0.64 -1.55
C THR A 82 -2.40 -1.28 -2.93
N GLY A 83 -3.49 -1.69 -3.56
CA GLY A 83 -3.52 -2.51 -4.77
C GLY A 83 -3.19 -3.98 -4.52
N HIS A 84 -3.15 -4.42 -3.26
CA HIS A 84 -2.90 -5.80 -2.85
C HIS A 84 -4.07 -6.32 -2.03
N LYS A 85 -4.46 -7.58 -2.27
CA LYS A 85 -5.46 -8.28 -1.47
C LYS A 85 -4.90 -8.65 -0.10
N THR A 86 -5.74 -8.55 0.93
CA THR A 86 -5.45 -8.93 2.32
C THR A 86 -5.88 -10.36 2.63
#